data_AF-A0A2D6MY80-F1
#
_entry.id   AF-A0A2D6MY80-F1
#
_cell.length_a   1.000
_cell.length_b   1.000
_cell.length_c   1.000
_cell.angle_alpha   90.00
_cell.angle_beta   90.00
_cell.angle_gamma   90.00
#
_symmetry.space_group_name_H-M   'P 1'
#
loop_
_entity.id
_entity.type
_entity.pdbx_description
1 polymer ?
#
loop_
_entity_poly.entity_id
_entity_poly.type
_entity_poly.pdbx_seq_one_letter_code
_entity_poly.pdbx_strand_id
1 'polypeptide(L)'
;MSITFGVLNCNGRNTVTASARARHFASVAIDDLARDAAVGGGESLDALAVLLEVEEADRAAFARLAQRHFDDLFPTDRVTSDEMLQALDRVMREDTSLSIYARG
;
A
#
# COMPACT_ATOMS: atom_id res chain seq x y z
N MET A 1 4.48 33.65 7.87
CA MET A 1 4.08 32.53 7.01
C MET A 1 4.79 31.30 7.55
N SER A 2 4.07 30.47 8.30
CA SER A 2 4.60 29.25 8.92
C SER A 2 4.89 28.25 7.81
N ILE A 3 6.16 28.02 7.53
CA ILE A 3 6.62 26.80 6.86
C ILE A 3 6.51 25.69 7.89
N THR A 4 5.32 25.08 7.98
CA THR A 4 5.18 23.72 8.52
C THR A 4 5.79 22.77 7.50
N PHE A 5 7.11 22.74 7.43
CA PHE A 5 7.81 21.55 6.97
C PHE A 5 8.00 20.71 8.21
N GLY A 6 7.05 19.80 8.44
CA GLY A 6 7.12 18.75 9.44
C GLY A 6 8.25 17.79 9.10
N VAL A 7 9.48 18.25 9.25
CA VAL A 7 10.63 17.39 9.45
C VAL A 7 10.73 17.12 10.95
N LEU A 8 10.89 15.84 11.27
CA LEU A 8 11.14 15.26 12.59
C LEU A 8 9.89 15.02 13.46
N ASN A 9 9.03 14.11 13.00
CA ASN A 9 8.46 13.12 13.93
C ASN A 9 9.58 12.17 14.40
N CYS A 10 10.46 12.67 15.26
CA CYS A 10 11.42 11.90 16.03
C CYS A 10 10.70 11.31 17.26
N ASN A 11 9.92 10.24 17.08
CA ASN A 11 9.62 9.25 18.14
C ASN A 11 8.85 8.05 17.59
N GLY A 12 9.53 6.94 17.28
CA GLY A 12 8.89 5.69 16.81
C GLY A 12 9.71 4.93 15.76
N ARG A 13 11.01 4.73 16.05
CA ARG A 13 12.01 4.20 15.12
C ARG A 13 11.84 2.69 14.89
N ASN A 14 10.92 2.31 14.00
CA ASN A 14 11.09 1.18 13.06
C ASN A 14 9.95 1.13 12.02
N THR A 15 8.73 1.43 12.45
CA THR A 15 7.50 1.21 11.66
C THR A 15 7.20 2.38 10.72
N VAL A 16 7.41 3.61 11.17
CA VAL A 16 7.16 4.84 10.38
C VAL A 16 8.03 4.87 9.11
N THR A 17 9.24 4.33 9.16
CA THR A 17 10.15 4.27 8.00
C THR A 17 9.64 3.29 6.94
N ALA A 18 9.09 2.15 7.34
CA ALA A 18 8.52 1.17 6.42
C ALA A 18 7.29 1.75 5.72
N SER A 19 6.38 2.39 6.48
CA SER A 19 5.19 3.06 5.94
C SER A 19 5.54 4.23 5.01
N ALA A 20 6.59 5.00 5.34
CA ALA A 20 7.07 6.10 4.51
C ALA A 20 7.72 5.59 3.22
N ARG A 21 8.47 4.49 3.28
CA ARG A 21 9.07 3.85 2.10
C ARG A 21 8.00 3.25 1.19
N ALA A 22 7.00 2.56 1.75
CA ALA A 22 5.85 2.05 1.00
C ALA A 22 5.07 3.18 0.32
N ARG A 23 4.79 4.29 1.04
CA ARG A 23 4.18 5.49 0.45
C ARG A 23 5.02 6.08 -0.67
N HIS A 24 6.31 6.26 -0.46
CA HIS A 24 7.19 6.81 -1.48
C HIS A 24 7.24 5.90 -2.71
N PHE A 25 7.42 4.60 -2.52
CA PHE A 25 7.42 3.61 -3.60
C PHE A 25 6.10 3.63 -4.36
N ALA A 26 4.97 3.56 -3.66
CA ALA A 26 3.65 3.64 -4.25
C ALA A 26 3.43 4.94 -5.01
N SER A 27 4.07 6.05 -4.62
CA SER A 27 3.99 7.33 -5.34
C SER A 27 4.72 7.32 -6.66
N VAL A 28 5.89 6.67 -6.72
CA VAL A 28 6.70 6.61 -7.95
C VAL A 28 6.24 5.51 -8.89
N ALA A 29 5.65 4.43 -8.35
CA ALA A 29 5.17 3.27 -9.07
C ALA A 29 3.62 3.19 -9.09
N ILE A 30 2.90 4.30 -8.91
CA ILE A 30 1.43 4.30 -8.80
C ILE A 30 0.77 3.75 -10.08
N ASP A 31 1.33 4.07 -11.25
CA ASP A 31 0.83 3.63 -12.56
C ASP A 31 1.04 2.12 -12.77
N ASP A 32 2.24 1.64 -12.48
CA ASP A 32 2.56 0.21 -12.51
C ASP A 32 1.75 -0.57 -11.48
N LEU A 33 1.58 -0.03 -10.26
CA LEU A 33 0.72 -0.63 -9.24
C LEU A 33 -0.73 -0.72 -9.71
N ALA A 34 -1.24 0.29 -10.40
CA ALA A 34 -2.59 0.24 -10.97
C ALA A 34 -2.70 -0.89 -11.99
N ARG A 35 -1.73 -0.99 -12.90
CA ARG A 35 -1.69 -2.05 -13.91
C ARG A 35 -1.59 -3.44 -13.29
N ASP A 36 -0.67 -3.63 -12.35
CA ASP A 36 -0.44 -4.90 -11.66
C ASP A 36 -1.63 -5.30 -10.79
N ALA A 37 -2.25 -4.34 -10.08
CA ALA A 37 -3.46 -4.60 -9.31
C ALA A 37 -4.63 -4.97 -10.21
N ALA A 38 -4.79 -4.32 -11.36
CA ALA A 38 -5.86 -4.63 -12.32
C ALA A 38 -5.74 -6.07 -12.87
N VAL A 39 -4.52 -6.52 -13.20
CA VAL A 39 -4.29 -7.91 -13.68
C VAL A 39 -4.23 -8.93 -12.55
N GLY A 40 -4.08 -8.49 -11.30
CA GLY A 40 -4.05 -9.32 -10.09
C GLY A 40 -2.69 -9.92 -9.77
N GLY A 41 -1.62 -9.19 -10.08
CA GLY A 41 -0.26 -9.53 -9.73
C GLY A 41 0.77 -8.82 -10.61
N GLY A 42 1.98 -8.65 -10.09
CA GLY A 42 3.11 -8.11 -10.84
C GLY A 42 4.24 -7.63 -9.94
N GLU A 43 5.26 -7.06 -10.56
CA GLU A 43 6.54 -6.73 -9.91
C GLU A 43 6.37 -5.63 -8.87
N SER A 44 5.58 -4.59 -9.21
CA SER A 44 5.38 -3.44 -8.34
C SER A 44 4.49 -3.81 -7.17
N LEU A 45 3.47 -4.62 -7.42
CA LEU A 45 2.57 -5.12 -6.38
C LEU A 45 3.29 -6.07 -5.41
N ASP A 46 4.16 -6.95 -5.91
CA ASP A 46 5.01 -7.80 -5.06
C ASP A 46 6.00 -6.97 -4.25
N ALA A 47 6.67 -5.99 -4.87
CA ALA A 47 7.58 -5.08 -4.18
C ALA A 47 6.87 -4.30 -3.06
N LEU A 48 5.64 -3.83 -3.30
CA LEU A 48 4.83 -3.19 -2.26
C LEU A 48 4.51 -4.17 -1.12
N ALA A 49 4.14 -5.41 -1.43
CA ALA A 49 3.90 -6.45 -0.43
C ALA A 49 5.14 -6.73 0.43
N VAL A 50 6.34 -6.79 -0.18
CA VAL A 50 7.63 -6.91 0.52
C VAL A 50 7.87 -5.72 1.45
N LEU A 51 7.58 -4.49 0.99
CA LEU A 51 7.71 -3.27 1.81
C LEU A 51 6.74 -3.24 2.99
N LEU A 52 5.58 -3.86 2.83
CA LEU A 52 4.57 -4.06 3.88
C LEU A 52 4.85 -5.28 4.77
N GLU A 53 5.96 -5.99 4.55
CA GLU A 53 6.35 -7.19 5.30
C GLU A 53 5.34 -8.35 5.15
N VAL A 54 4.63 -8.42 4.01
CA VAL A 54 3.71 -9.51 3.67
C VAL A 54 4.49 -10.77 3.30
N GLU A 55 4.16 -11.89 3.93
CA GLU A 55 4.80 -13.17 3.66
C GLU A 55 4.46 -13.69 2.26
N GLU A 56 5.40 -14.39 1.61
CA GLU A 56 5.18 -14.97 0.27
C GLU A 56 3.93 -15.85 0.18
N ALA A 57 3.59 -16.58 1.25
CA ALA A 57 2.39 -17.40 1.31
C ALA A 57 1.10 -16.58 1.16
N ASP A 58 1.10 -15.36 1.69
CA ASP A 58 -0.04 -14.44 1.69
C ASP A 58 0.00 -13.44 0.52
N ARG A 59 1.13 -13.31 -0.19
CA ARG A 59 1.22 -12.44 -1.40
C ARG A 59 0.21 -12.83 -2.47
N ALA A 60 -0.08 -14.12 -2.64
CA ALA A 60 -1.11 -14.56 -3.57
C ALA A 60 -2.52 -14.12 -3.15
N ALA A 61 -2.79 -14.10 -1.84
CA ALA A 61 -4.04 -13.56 -1.31
C ALA A 61 -4.09 -12.03 -1.47
N PHE A 62 -2.98 -11.34 -1.21
CA PHE A 62 -2.82 -9.91 -1.37
C PHE A 62 -3.07 -9.44 -2.80
N ALA A 63 -2.47 -10.11 -3.79
CA ALA A 63 -2.68 -9.79 -5.20
C ALA A 63 -4.14 -9.99 -5.63
N ARG A 64 -4.78 -11.07 -5.17
CA ARG A 64 -6.21 -11.32 -5.41
C ARG A 64 -7.10 -10.31 -4.70
N LEU A 65 -6.74 -9.86 -3.51
CA LEU A 65 -7.46 -8.82 -2.79
C LEU A 65 -7.38 -7.50 -3.56
N ALA A 66 -6.17 -7.10 -3.94
CA ALA A 66 -5.92 -5.88 -4.70
C ALA A 66 -6.67 -5.88 -6.03
N GLN A 67 -6.74 -7.02 -6.72
CA GLN A 67 -7.56 -7.15 -7.93
C GLN A 67 -9.05 -7.03 -7.66
N ARG A 68 -9.55 -7.75 -6.64
CA ARG A 68 -10.97 -7.73 -6.28
C ARG A 68 -11.45 -6.35 -5.88
N HIS A 69 -10.59 -5.59 -5.20
CA HIS A 69 -10.85 -4.24 -4.73
C HIS A 69 -10.20 -3.18 -5.60
N PHE A 70 -9.81 -3.51 -6.83
CA PHE A 70 -9.09 -2.58 -7.71
C PHE A 70 -9.85 -1.26 -7.90
N ASP A 71 -11.17 -1.34 -8.03
CA ASP A 71 -12.06 -0.18 -8.15
C ASP A 71 -12.08 0.71 -6.88
N ASP A 72 -11.85 0.13 -5.71
CA ASP A 72 -11.76 0.86 -4.43
C ASP A 72 -10.35 1.44 -4.22
N LEU A 73 -9.32 0.73 -4.68
CA LEU A 73 -7.91 1.14 -4.65
C LEU A 73 -7.56 2.23 -5.66
N PHE A 74 -8.16 2.16 -6.85
CA PHE A 74 -7.93 3.06 -7.98
C PHE A 74 -9.28 3.53 -8.55
N PRO A 75 -10.10 4.26 -7.77
CA PRO A 75 -11.42 4.72 -8.21
C PRO A 75 -11.33 5.75 -9.34
N THR A 76 -10.17 6.39 -9.51
CA THR A 76 -9.91 7.38 -10.55
C THR A 76 -8.45 7.30 -11.02
N ASP A 77 -8.20 7.80 -12.23
CA ASP A 77 -6.86 7.99 -12.81
C ASP A 77 -5.93 8.93 -12.02
N ARG A 78 -6.46 9.61 -10.99
CA ARG A 78 -5.73 10.58 -10.17
C ARG A 78 -5.55 10.14 -8.72
N VAL A 79 -5.69 8.84 -8.45
CA VAL A 79 -5.48 8.35 -7.08
C VAL A 79 -4.06 8.65 -6.63
N THR A 80 -3.95 9.07 -5.36
CA THR A 80 -2.64 9.27 -4.75
C THR A 80 -2.26 8.02 -3.96
N SER A 81 -0.96 7.83 -3.76
CA SER A 81 -0.40 6.73 -2.96
C SER A 81 -0.96 6.68 -1.54
N ASP A 82 -1.31 7.83 -0.96
CA ASP A 82 -1.93 7.89 0.36
C ASP A 82 -3.37 7.35 0.32
N GLU A 83 -4.18 7.78 -0.64
CA GLU A 83 -5.54 7.26 -0.82
C GLU A 83 -5.54 5.77 -1.17
N MET A 84 -4.67 5.34 -2.08
CA MET A 84 -4.50 3.94 -2.43
C MET A 84 -4.09 3.11 -1.21
N LEU A 85 -3.15 3.58 -0.39
CA LEU A 85 -2.72 2.85 0.81
C LEU A 85 -3.80 2.83 1.90
N GLN A 86 -4.60 3.90 2.05
CA GLN A 86 -5.75 3.90 2.95
C GLN A 86 -6.83 2.92 2.50
N ALA A 87 -7.16 2.91 1.21
CA ALA A 87 -8.09 1.93 0.62
C ALA A 87 -7.55 0.51 0.80
N LEU A 88 -6.26 0.30 0.51
CA LEU A 88 -5.59 -0.98 0.68
C LEU A 88 -5.66 -1.47 2.13
N ASP A 89 -5.31 -0.62 3.09
CA ASP A 89 -5.35 -0.97 4.51
C ASP A 89 -6.77 -1.35 4.94
N ARG A 90 -7.77 -0.58 4.50
CA ARG A 90 -9.18 -0.89 4.75
C ARG A 90 -9.56 -2.29 4.22
N VAL A 91 -9.27 -2.59 2.96
CA VAL A 91 -9.65 -3.89 2.38
C VAL A 91 -8.84 -5.05 2.96
N MET A 92 -7.58 -4.81 3.37
CA MET A 92 -6.78 -5.80 4.08
C MET A 92 -7.36 -6.10 5.47
N ARG A 93 -7.92 -5.11 6.18
CA ARG A 93 -8.62 -5.34 7.46
C ARG A 93 -9.88 -6.18 7.29
N GLU A 94 -10.54 -6.07 6.15
CA GLU A 94 -11.73 -6.87 5.83
C GLU A 94 -11.38 -8.33 5.48
N ASP A 95 -10.12 -8.61 5.13
CA ASP A 95 -9.64 -9.94 4.79
C ASP A 95 -9.00 -10.66 5.99
N THR A 96 -9.50 -11.87 6.30
CA THR A 96 -9.03 -12.64 7.46
C THR A 96 -7.56 -13.04 7.38
N SER A 97 -7.03 -13.27 6.18
CA SER A 97 -5.62 -13.65 5.98
C SER A 97 -4.70 -12.43 6.04
N LEU A 98 -5.15 -11.28 5.54
CA LEU A 98 -4.30 -10.10 5.39
C LEU A 98 -4.46 -9.06 6.50
N SER A 99 -5.51 -9.17 7.32
CA SER A 99 -5.77 -8.28 8.45
C SER A 99 -4.63 -8.23 9.47
N ILE A 100 -3.76 -9.25 9.50
CA ILE A 100 -2.55 -9.26 10.34
C ILE A 100 -1.49 -8.26 9.87
N TYR A 101 -1.48 -7.90 8.58
CA TYR A 101 -0.56 -6.95 7.96
C TYR A 101 -1.16 -5.54 7.91
N ALA A 102 -2.50 -5.45 7.91
CA ALA A 102 -3.19 -4.17 7.95
C ALA A 102 -2.83 -3.43 9.26
N ARG A 103 -2.31 -2.22 9.13
CA ARG A 103 -1.69 -1.50 10.24
C ARG A 103 -2.73 -0.57 10.84
N GLY A 104 -3.29 -1.02 11.97
CA GLY A 104 -4.25 -0.34 12.86
C GLY A 104 -3.99 1.14 13.08
#